data_AF-A0A0N5CXF3-F1
#
_entry.id   AF-A0A0N5CXF3-F1
#
_cell.length_a   1.000
_cell.length_b   1.000
_cell.length_c   1.000
_cell.angle_alpha   90.00
_cell.angle_beta   90.00
_cell.angle_gamma   90.00
#
_symmetry.space_group_name_H-M   'P 1'
#
loop_
_entity.id
_entity.type
_entity.pdbx_description
1 polymer ?
#
loop_
_entity_poly.entity_id
_entity_poly.type
_entity_poly.pdbx_seq_one_letter_code
_entity_poly.pdbx_strand_id
1 'polypeptide(L)'
;SRRGFNLFHATRNSSQPGRKKTSRKVPLSLITPMNTKFEHIKESLTVYNALTELCFRTCVREFNHHKLIESETNCVHNCFNFCCTFCCASVKMNIISELGYRQDGRLPHEIRNINFKMNVYSQADGSSYFEQGNTKVLCAVYGPHEPKQRSRIMEDRCIINCQYSMATFSTTERKERPRGDRRSREFARLMEKAFESAILTEYYPRSQIDIFFELLQADGSHLAACVNAGTLALADAGVPMRGLVAAASCACSSDGVPCVDVCSREETSLIPRITIATISGQKEIVLTELQNRLHKNHLSSLLEAAKKATTYVHSCLEAAVTSHIVHAIGLPSDANDDDGLL
;
A
#
# COMPACT_ATOMS: atom_id res chain seq x y z
N SER A 1 -54.71 13.12 -78.64
CA SER A 1 -54.89 13.88 -77.37
C SER A 1 -53.67 13.57 -76.50
N ARG A 2 -53.07 14.45 -75.73
CA ARG A 2 -53.24 15.86 -75.34
C ARG A 2 -51.94 16.13 -74.54
N ARG A 3 -51.37 17.34 -74.64
CA ARG A 3 -50.65 18.04 -73.54
C ARG A 3 -49.51 17.24 -72.86
N GLY A 4 -48.21 17.35 -73.18
CA GLY A 4 -47.44 18.42 -73.80
C GLY A 4 -47.04 19.50 -72.78
N PHE A 5 -45.80 19.97 -72.67
CA PHE A 5 -44.57 19.82 -73.45
C PHE A 5 -43.49 20.50 -72.55
N ASN A 6 -42.39 19.83 -72.19
CA ASN A 6 -41.07 19.93 -72.83
C ASN A 6 -40.11 21.01 -72.28
N LEU A 7 -38.91 20.50 -71.94
CA LEU A 7 -37.57 21.09 -72.10
C LEU A 7 -37.22 22.32 -71.22
N PHE A 8 -35.97 22.62 -70.85
CA PHE A 8 -34.67 22.38 -71.49
C PHE A 8 -33.54 22.41 -70.43
N HIS A 9 -32.47 21.66 -70.71
CA HIS A 9 -31.11 21.83 -70.21
C HIS A 9 -30.58 23.28 -70.31
N ALA A 10 -29.69 23.67 -69.38
CA ALA A 10 -28.53 24.49 -69.74
C ALA A 10 -27.38 24.35 -68.72
N THR A 11 -26.24 23.91 -69.24
CA THR A 11 -24.89 23.97 -68.67
C THR A 11 -24.35 25.40 -68.74
N ARG A 12 -23.45 25.80 -67.83
CA ARG A 12 -22.25 26.61 -68.16
C ARG A 12 -21.26 26.73 -66.98
N ASN A 13 -20.01 26.41 -67.31
CA ASN A 13 -18.77 26.69 -66.57
C ASN A 13 -18.53 28.20 -66.38
N SER A 14 -17.84 28.59 -65.30
CA SER A 14 -16.49 29.21 -65.36
C SER A 14 -16.07 29.92 -64.05
N SER A 15 -14.74 29.96 -63.85
CA SER A 15 -13.91 30.81 -62.98
C SER A 15 -13.50 30.32 -61.57
N GLN A 16 -12.17 30.24 -61.40
CA GLN A 16 -11.33 29.83 -60.25
C GLN A 16 -11.19 30.98 -59.18
N PRO A 17 -10.21 30.95 -58.24
CA PRO A 17 -9.93 30.01 -57.13
C PRO A 17 -9.79 30.74 -55.77
N GLY A 18 -9.78 30.02 -54.63
CA GLY A 18 -9.32 30.64 -53.38
C GLY A 18 -9.43 29.83 -52.08
N ARG A 19 -8.25 29.52 -51.50
CA ARG A 19 -7.95 29.16 -50.10
C ARG A 19 -8.26 27.75 -49.58
N LYS A 20 -7.19 26.96 -49.57
CA LYS A 20 -6.95 25.77 -48.73
C LYS A 20 -7.06 26.10 -47.24
N LYS A 21 -7.86 25.31 -46.49
CA LYS A 21 -7.57 24.89 -45.12
C LYS A 21 -7.97 23.42 -44.96
N THR A 22 -6.96 22.56 -45.00
CA THR A 22 -7.06 21.12 -44.72
C THR A 22 -7.08 20.90 -43.21
N SER A 23 -8.24 20.69 -42.60
CA SER A 23 -8.34 20.05 -41.29
C SER A 23 -8.47 18.54 -41.49
N ARG A 24 -7.39 17.80 -41.22
CA ARG A 24 -7.40 16.34 -41.17
C ARG A 24 -8.38 15.87 -40.08
N LYS A 25 -9.40 15.11 -40.47
CA LYS A 25 -10.25 14.34 -39.55
C LYS A 25 -9.41 13.25 -38.90
N VAL A 26 -9.41 13.20 -37.56
CA VAL A 26 -8.87 12.10 -36.75
C VAL A 26 -10.05 11.17 -36.40
N PRO A 27 -9.91 9.83 -36.47
CA PRO A 27 -11.04 8.90 -36.42
C PRO A 27 -11.71 8.79 -35.04
N LEU A 28 -13.05 8.67 -35.05
CA LEU A 28 -13.94 8.42 -33.93
C LEU A 28 -13.77 7.00 -33.37
N SER A 29 -12.78 6.76 -32.51
CA SER A 29 -12.75 5.53 -31.69
C SER A 29 -12.14 5.68 -30.29
N LEU A 30 -11.81 6.91 -29.87
CA LEU A 30 -11.18 7.21 -28.57
C LEU A 30 -12.03 8.10 -27.65
N ILE A 31 -13.28 8.41 -28.01
CA ILE A 31 -14.12 9.40 -27.32
C ILE A 31 -15.12 8.75 -26.34
N THR A 32 -15.29 7.43 -26.37
CA THR A 32 -16.39 6.75 -25.66
C THR A 32 -16.23 6.49 -24.15
N PRO A 33 -15.06 6.51 -23.48
CA PRO A 33 -15.01 6.39 -22.02
C PRO A 33 -14.98 7.74 -21.27
N MET A 34 -14.91 8.87 -21.98
CA MET A 34 -14.92 10.22 -21.38
C MET A 34 -16.33 10.78 -21.20
N ASN A 35 -17.30 10.41 -22.04
CA ASN A 35 -18.65 10.96 -21.97
C ASN A 35 -19.46 10.47 -20.75
N THR A 36 -19.26 9.24 -20.29
CA THR A 36 -19.98 8.71 -19.12
C THR A 36 -19.54 9.38 -17.80
N LYS A 37 -18.26 9.78 -17.70
CA LYS A 37 -17.75 10.54 -16.54
C LYS A 37 -18.27 11.99 -16.53
N PHE A 38 -18.38 12.64 -17.69
CA PHE A 38 -18.98 13.96 -17.80
C PHE A 38 -20.50 13.97 -17.57
N GLU A 39 -21.21 12.89 -17.92
CA GLU A 39 -22.64 12.75 -17.61
C GLU A 39 -22.89 12.60 -16.10
N HIS A 40 -22.09 11.81 -15.37
CA HIS A 40 -22.20 11.73 -13.91
C HIS A 40 -21.83 13.04 -13.20
N ILE A 41 -20.86 13.81 -13.73
CA ILE A 41 -20.55 15.16 -13.23
C ILE A 41 -21.70 16.12 -13.54
N LYS A 42 -22.33 16.04 -14.72
CA LYS A 42 -23.51 16.85 -15.05
C LYS A 42 -24.73 16.49 -14.20
N GLU A 43 -24.98 15.20 -13.95
CA GLU A 43 -26.07 14.73 -13.08
C GLU A 43 -25.85 15.12 -11.61
N SER A 44 -24.61 15.07 -11.12
CA SER A 44 -24.29 15.53 -9.76
C SER A 44 -24.35 17.06 -9.64
N LEU A 45 -23.89 17.82 -10.64
CA LEU A 45 -24.05 19.28 -10.67
C LEU A 45 -25.50 19.73 -10.88
N THR A 46 -26.33 19.01 -11.64
CA THR A 46 -27.76 19.36 -11.78
C THR A 46 -28.54 19.06 -10.52
N VAL A 47 -28.20 17.99 -9.78
CA VAL A 47 -28.79 17.70 -8.46
C VAL A 47 -28.35 18.76 -7.43
N TYR A 48 -27.07 19.17 -7.45
CA TYR A 48 -26.57 20.25 -6.58
C TYR A 48 -27.25 21.58 -6.90
N ASN A 49 -27.35 21.94 -8.19
CA ASN A 49 -27.98 23.16 -8.65
C ASN A 49 -29.50 23.19 -8.41
N ALA A 50 -30.20 22.04 -8.51
CA ALA A 50 -31.62 21.93 -8.22
C ALA A 50 -31.92 22.05 -6.72
N LEU A 51 -31.08 21.47 -5.86
CA LEU A 51 -31.20 21.61 -4.40
C LEU A 51 -30.91 23.05 -3.94
N THR A 52 -29.92 23.72 -4.55
CA THR A 52 -29.63 25.12 -4.26
C THR A 52 -30.72 26.06 -4.78
N GLU A 53 -31.28 25.85 -5.98
CA GLU A 53 -32.37 26.69 -6.52
C GLU A 53 -33.67 26.53 -5.72
N LEU A 54 -33.99 25.30 -5.28
CA LEU A 54 -35.20 25.06 -4.47
C LEU A 54 -35.05 25.67 -3.06
N CYS A 55 -33.86 25.63 -2.45
CA CYS A 55 -33.61 26.27 -1.16
C CYS A 55 -33.52 27.81 -1.26
N PHE A 56 -32.89 28.34 -2.32
CA PHE A 56 -32.79 29.79 -2.53
C PHE A 56 -34.13 30.43 -2.88
N ARG A 57 -34.97 29.79 -3.70
CA ARG A 57 -36.28 30.36 -4.10
C ARG A 57 -37.25 30.52 -2.93
N THR A 58 -37.22 29.63 -1.94
CA THR A 58 -38.07 29.75 -0.74
C THR A 58 -37.52 30.82 0.21
N CYS A 59 -36.20 30.96 0.33
CA CYS A 59 -35.57 31.97 1.21
C CYS A 59 -35.63 33.41 0.67
N VAL A 60 -35.54 33.61 -0.65
CA VAL A 60 -35.54 34.96 -1.25
C VAL A 60 -36.95 35.57 -1.33
N ARG A 61 -38.01 34.76 -1.29
CA ARG A 61 -39.39 35.26 -1.40
C ARG A 61 -39.91 35.94 -0.12
N GLU A 62 -39.36 35.61 1.05
CA GLU A 62 -39.83 36.16 2.34
C GLU A 62 -38.96 37.28 2.91
N PHE A 63 -37.83 37.62 2.27
CA PHE A 63 -36.99 38.74 2.72
C PHE A 63 -37.66 40.12 2.56
N ASN A 64 -38.73 40.21 1.77
CA ASN A 64 -39.43 41.48 1.49
C ASN A 64 -40.61 41.79 2.43
N HIS A 65 -41.00 40.88 3.34
CA HIS A 65 -42.01 41.18 4.34
C HIS A 65 -41.57 40.72 5.73
N HIS A 66 -41.09 41.67 6.53
CA HIS A 66 -40.70 41.49 7.92
C HIS A 66 -41.74 40.71 8.76
N LYS A 67 -41.43 39.44 9.08
CA LYS A 67 -41.55 38.81 10.42
C LYS A 67 -41.13 37.33 10.33
N LEU A 68 -39.98 36.99 10.93
CA LEU A 68 -39.58 35.59 11.10
C LEU A 68 -40.40 34.90 12.20
N ILE A 69 -40.82 33.66 11.97
CA ILE A 69 -41.54 32.78 12.93
C ILE A 69 -40.58 31.64 13.36
N GLU A 70 -40.71 31.13 14.60
CA GLU A 70 -39.90 30.03 15.20
C GLU A 70 -39.72 28.76 14.34
N SER A 71 -40.52 28.59 13.27
CA SER A 71 -40.37 27.50 12.29
C SER A 71 -39.15 27.64 11.37
N GLU A 72 -38.58 28.85 11.21
CA GLU A 72 -37.50 29.12 10.25
C GLU A 72 -36.10 28.82 10.81
N THR A 73 -35.89 28.98 12.12
CA THR A 73 -34.63 28.60 12.79
C THR A 73 -34.38 27.11 12.72
N ASN A 74 -35.44 26.29 12.86
CA ASN A 74 -35.36 24.83 12.73
C ASN A 74 -35.04 24.38 11.30
N CYS A 75 -35.46 25.12 10.27
CA CYS A 75 -35.18 24.76 8.87
C CYS A 75 -33.71 25.03 8.51
N VAL A 76 -33.14 26.16 8.95
CA VAL A 76 -31.71 26.48 8.79
C VAL A 76 -30.83 25.51 9.58
N HIS A 77 -31.23 25.15 10.80
CA HIS A 77 -30.47 24.21 11.64
C HIS A 77 -30.49 22.78 11.08
N ASN A 78 -31.61 22.34 10.50
CA ASN A 78 -31.71 21.05 9.81
C ASN A 78 -30.92 21.02 8.49
N CYS A 79 -30.87 22.12 7.74
CA CYS A 79 -30.03 22.23 6.54
C CYS A 79 -28.54 22.19 6.88
N PHE A 80 -28.11 22.87 7.95
CA PHE A 80 -26.72 22.84 8.40
C PHE A 80 -26.31 21.45 8.90
N ASN A 81 -27.18 20.78 9.66
CA ASN A 81 -26.94 19.40 10.11
C ASN A 81 -26.97 18.39 8.95
N PHE A 82 -27.86 18.54 7.97
CA PHE A 82 -27.91 17.64 6.81
C PHE A 82 -26.68 17.83 5.90
N CYS A 83 -26.25 19.07 5.67
CA CYS A 83 -25.04 19.37 4.91
C CYS A 83 -23.78 18.91 5.65
N CYS A 84 -23.69 19.11 6.97
CA CYS A 84 -22.55 18.66 7.77
C CYS A 84 -22.48 17.13 7.86
N THR A 85 -23.62 16.43 7.99
CA THR A 85 -23.66 14.97 8.04
C THR A 85 -23.35 14.34 6.67
N PHE A 86 -23.81 14.94 5.57
CA PHE A 86 -23.53 14.44 4.22
C PHE A 86 -22.12 14.80 3.72
N CYS A 87 -21.58 15.95 4.14
CA CYS A 87 -20.21 16.37 3.80
C CYS A 87 -19.16 15.61 4.64
N CYS A 88 -19.43 15.33 5.93
CA CYS A 88 -18.56 14.47 6.74
C CYS A 88 -18.59 12.98 6.33
N ALA A 89 -19.72 12.47 5.80
CA ALA A 89 -19.84 11.06 5.44
C ALA A 89 -19.12 10.66 4.13
N SER A 90 -18.69 11.62 3.29
CA SER A 90 -18.14 11.31 1.98
C SER A 90 -16.91 12.13 1.61
N VAL A 91 -16.02 12.42 2.57
CA VAL A 91 -14.61 12.64 2.21
C VAL A 91 -13.99 11.26 2.03
N LYS A 92 -14.20 10.64 0.87
CA LYS A 92 -13.31 9.58 0.41
C LYS A 92 -11.95 10.26 0.20
N MET A 93 -11.07 10.15 1.19
CA MET A 93 -9.68 10.53 1.04
C MET A 93 -9.08 9.60 -0.02
N ASN A 94 -9.10 10.04 -1.27
CA ASN A 94 -8.43 9.32 -2.35
C ASN A 94 -6.94 9.29 -2.02
N ILE A 95 -6.38 8.08 -1.94
CA ILE A 95 -4.95 7.85 -1.64
C ILE A 95 -4.08 8.45 -2.73
N ILE A 96 -4.61 8.44 -3.95
CA ILE A 96 -3.95 8.91 -5.16
C ILE A 96 -4.58 10.25 -5.54
N SER A 97 -3.73 11.26 -5.71
CA SER A 97 -4.11 12.56 -6.26
C SER A 97 -4.54 12.43 -7.73
N GLU A 98 -5.25 13.42 -8.27
CA GLU A 98 -5.62 13.46 -9.70
C GLU A 98 -4.38 13.38 -10.63
N LEU A 99 -3.22 13.80 -10.13
CA LEU A 99 -1.93 13.76 -10.82
C LEU A 99 -1.25 12.38 -10.79
N GLY A 100 -1.83 11.40 -10.10
CA GLY A 100 -1.28 10.04 -10.00
C GLY A 100 -0.25 9.82 -8.87
N TYR A 101 0.00 10.84 -8.05
CA TYR A 101 0.93 10.76 -6.91
C TYR A 101 0.21 10.46 -5.59
N ARG A 102 0.89 9.77 -4.68
CA ARG A 102 0.43 9.54 -3.30
C ARG A 102 0.64 10.79 -2.44
N GLN A 103 0.11 10.76 -1.21
CA GLN A 103 0.30 11.83 -0.23
C GLN A 103 1.78 12.11 0.08
N ASP A 104 2.64 11.09 -0.04
CA ASP A 104 4.08 11.19 0.17
C ASP A 104 4.85 11.68 -1.07
N GLY A 105 4.17 11.91 -2.21
CA GLY A 105 4.81 12.25 -3.49
C GLY A 105 5.33 11.06 -4.30
N ARG A 106 5.23 9.83 -3.77
CA ARG A 106 5.64 8.59 -4.44
C ARG A 106 4.65 8.13 -5.51
N LEU A 107 5.14 7.36 -6.47
CA LEU A 107 4.29 6.62 -7.40
C LEU A 107 3.61 5.42 -6.70
N PRO A 108 2.47 4.93 -7.21
CA PRO A 108 1.78 3.76 -6.63
C PRO A 108 2.64 2.49 -6.58
N HIS A 109 3.58 2.32 -7.50
CA HIS A 109 4.43 1.13 -7.58
C HIS A 109 5.78 1.27 -6.87
N GLU A 110 6.00 2.38 -6.17
CA GLU A 110 7.28 2.76 -5.59
C GLU A 110 7.31 2.48 -4.07
N ILE A 111 8.35 1.76 -3.64
CA ILE A 111 8.60 1.42 -2.23
C ILE A 111 9.33 2.59 -1.56
N ARG A 112 9.18 2.74 -0.24
CA ARG A 112 9.99 3.69 0.54
C ARG A 112 11.46 3.27 0.55
N ASN A 113 12.34 4.23 0.87
CA ASN A 113 13.75 3.94 1.09
C ASN A 113 13.90 2.88 2.19
N ILE A 114 14.74 1.89 1.90
CA ILE A 114 15.06 0.80 2.81
C ILE A 114 16.48 1.03 3.30
N ASN A 115 16.64 1.24 4.60
CA ASN A 115 17.95 1.25 5.24
C ASN A 115 18.04 0.03 6.15
N PHE A 116 19.23 -0.53 6.26
CA PHE A 116 19.47 -1.67 7.13
C PHE A 116 20.84 -1.55 7.77
N LYS A 117 20.98 -2.16 8.94
CA LYS A 117 22.25 -2.37 9.61
C LYS A 117 22.23 -3.75 10.22
N MET A 118 23.22 -4.57 9.90
CA MET A 118 23.41 -5.89 10.49
C MET A 118 24.35 -5.80 11.70
N ASN A 119 24.32 -6.82 12.56
CA ASN A 119 25.16 -6.93 13.75
C ASN A 119 25.12 -5.69 14.67
N VAL A 120 23.91 -5.30 15.08
CA VAL A 120 23.64 -4.15 15.95
C VAL A 120 23.90 -4.48 17.42
N TYR A 121 23.55 -5.70 17.83
CA TYR A 121 23.76 -6.23 19.17
C TYR A 121 24.90 -7.22 19.17
N SER A 122 25.98 -6.90 19.89
CA SER A 122 27.14 -7.79 20.01
C SER A 122 26.92 -9.02 20.90
N GLN A 123 25.83 -9.05 21.66
CA GLN A 123 25.52 -10.12 22.62
C GLN A 123 24.55 -11.17 22.04
N ALA A 124 23.86 -10.83 20.94
CA ALA A 124 23.00 -11.76 20.24
C ALA A 124 23.84 -12.51 19.20
N ASP A 125 23.45 -13.75 18.88
CA ASP A 125 24.14 -14.53 17.86
C ASP A 125 23.97 -13.91 16.46
N GLY A 126 22.82 -13.29 16.23
CA GLY A 126 22.60 -12.41 15.08
C GLY A 126 21.64 -11.30 15.40
N SER A 127 21.82 -10.16 14.76
CA SER A 127 20.95 -9.00 14.97
C SER A 127 20.83 -8.14 13.74
N SER A 128 19.71 -7.44 13.63
CA SER A 128 19.49 -6.50 12.55
C SER A 128 18.66 -5.31 13.01
N TYR A 129 18.93 -4.19 12.37
CA TYR A 129 18.10 -3.01 12.37
C TYR A 129 17.62 -2.77 10.95
N PHE A 130 16.31 -2.62 10.80
CA PHE A 130 15.67 -2.44 9.50
C PHE A 130 14.77 -1.22 9.55
N GLU A 131 14.98 -0.30 8.61
CA GLU A 131 14.15 0.87 8.41
C GLU A 131 13.51 0.81 7.03
N GLN A 132 12.20 1.00 6.98
CA GLN A 132 11.45 1.16 5.73
C GLN A 132 10.64 2.46 5.83
N GLY A 133 11.20 3.53 5.25
CA GLY A 133 10.76 4.89 5.52
C GLY A 133 10.84 5.20 7.02
N ASN A 134 9.68 5.43 7.64
CA ASN A 134 9.60 5.71 9.08
C ASN A 134 9.34 4.46 9.93
N THR A 135 9.09 3.29 9.32
CA THR A 135 8.90 2.05 10.08
C THR A 135 10.26 1.51 10.47
N LYS A 136 10.52 1.38 11.78
CA LYS A 136 11.83 0.99 12.33
C LYS A 136 11.67 -0.25 13.20
N VAL A 137 12.39 -1.32 12.85
CA VAL A 137 12.35 -2.62 13.53
C VAL A 137 13.75 -2.99 13.98
N LEU A 138 13.86 -3.43 15.23
CA LEU A 138 15.02 -4.14 15.73
C LEU A 138 14.69 -5.63 15.84
N CYS A 139 15.60 -6.46 15.36
CA CYS A 139 15.52 -7.90 15.48
C CYS A 139 16.77 -8.46 16.15
N ALA A 140 16.57 -9.41 17.06
CA ALA A 140 17.65 -10.19 17.66
C ALA A 140 17.30 -11.67 17.56
N VAL A 141 18.27 -12.47 17.14
CA VAL A 141 18.18 -13.91 17.02
C VAL A 141 19.15 -14.52 18.03
N TYR A 142 18.64 -15.49 18.80
CA TYR A 142 19.46 -16.37 19.61
C TYR A 142 19.44 -17.74 18.94
N GLY A 143 20.63 -18.16 18.53
CA GLY A 143 20.91 -19.35 17.75
C GLY A 143 20.71 -20.63 18.57
N PRO A 144 20.82 -21.78 17.89
CA PRO A 144 20.22 -23.03 18.35
C PRO A 144 20.70 -23.41 19.74
N HIS A 145 19.81 -23.30 20.71
CA HIS A 145 20.06 -23.67 22.09
C HIS A 145 19.05 -24.74 22.54
N GLU A 146 19.36 -25.47 23.61
CA GLU A 146 18.42 -26.45 24.14
C GLU A 146 17.19 -25.72 24.70
N PRO A 147 15.96 -26.15 24.36
CA PRO A 147 14.75 -25.55 24.89
C PRO A 147 14.67 -25.77 26.41
N LYS A 148 14.37 -24.71 27.17
CA LYS A 148 14.23 -24.77 28.64
C LYS A 148 13.12 -25.73 29.07
N GLN A 149 12.06 -25.86 28.26
CA GLN A 149 10.92 -26.71 28.55
C GLN A 149 11.02 -28.02 27.77
N ARG A 150 11.37 -29.10 28.47
CA ARG A 150 11.53 -30.44 27.86
C ARG A 150 10.29 -30.96 27.15
N SER A 151 9.09 -30.58 27.59
CA SER A 151 7.83 -31.03 26.98
C SER A 151 7.58 -30.47 25.57
N ARG A 152 8.31 -29.45 25.15
CA ARG A 152 8.18 -28.86 23.80
C ARG A 152 9.19 -29.43 22.81
N ILE A 153 10.17 -30.21 23.29
CA ILE A 153 11.24 -30.77 22.46
C ILE A 153 10.63 -31.60 21.34
N MET A 154 11.01 -31.26 20.11
CA MET A 154 10.77 -32.10 18.94
C MET A 154 12.08 -32.83 18.62
N GLU A 155 12.01 -34.14 18.45
CA GLU A 155 13.19 -34.97 18.21
C GLU A 155 13.71 -34.79 16.78
N ASP A 156 12.81 -34.60 15.82
CA ASP A 156 13.12 -34.56 14.39
C ASP A 156 13.43 -33.15 13.85
N ARG A 157 13.07 -32.08 14.59
CA ARG A 157 13.16 -30.71 14.10
C ARG A 157 13.45 -29.68 15.17
N CYS A 158 14.04 -28.56 14.74
CA CYS A 158 14.17 -27.36 15.53
C CYS A 158 12.81 -26.69 15.78
N ILE A 159 12.61 -26.20 16.99
CA ILE A 159 11.48 -25.35 17.34
C ILE A 159 11.88 -23.91 17.03
N ILE A 160 11.02 -23.18 16.33
CA ILE A 160 11.20 -21.74 16.11
C ILE A 160 10.22 -21.02 17.01
N ASN A 161 10.70 -20.04 17.77
CA ASN A 161 9.86 -19.27 18.66
C ASN A 161 10.05 -17.78 18.35
N CYS A 162 9.00 -17.18 17.80
CA CYS A 162 8.99 -15.78 17.45
C CYS A 162 8.25 -14.97 18.51
N GLN A 163 8.88 -13.93 19.03
CA GLN A 163 8.23 -12.96 19.92
C GLN A 163 8.16 -11.60 19.24
N TYR A 164 6.94 -11.10 19.05
CA TYR A 164 6.70 -9.75 18.57
C TYR A 164 6.30 -8.83 19.71
N SER A 165 7.00 -7.71 19.82
CA SER A 165 6.78 -6.66 20.81
C SER A 165 6.79 -5.31 20.10
N MET A 166 5.89 -4.44 20.53
CA MET A 166 5.70 -3.12 19.94
C MET A 166 5.92 -2.09 21.04
N ALA A 167 6.89 -1.19 20.84
CA ALA A 167 7.24 -0.20 21.83
C ALA A 167 6.05 0.71 22.15
N THR A 168 5.92 1.15 23.40
CA THR A 168 4.78 1.97 23.82
C THR A 168 4.71 3.34 23.14
N PHE A 169 5.85 3.81 22.61
CA PHE A 169 6.01 5.06 21.89
C PHE A 169 6.02 4.89 20.36
N SER A 170 5.77 3.69 19.83
CA SER A 170 5.91 3.44 18.38
C SER A 170 4.82 4.10 17.53
N THR A 171 3.65 4.31 18.12
CA THR A 171 2.46 4.89 17.48
C THR A 171 2.19 6.29 18.01
N THR A 172 1.46 7.12 17.25
CA THR A 172 1.06 8.48 17.65
C THR A 172 0.31 8.49 18.98
N GLU A 173 -0.59 7.52 19.17
CA GLU A 173 -1.23 7.29 20.46
C GLU A 173 -0.40 6.30 21.26
N ARG A 174 -0.18 6.64 22.54
CA ARG A 174 0.60 5.79 23.44
C ARG A 174 -0.15 4.49 23.70
N LYS A 175 0.54 3.39 23.46
CA LYS A 175 0.02 2.05 23.77
C LYS A 175 0.17 1.74 25.26
N GLU A 176 -0.87 1.18 25.87
CA GLU A 176 -0.88 0.86 27.31
C GLU A 176 0.06 -0.30 27.65
N ARG A 177 0.12 -1.34 26.81
CA ARG A 177 0.95 -2.53 27.04
C ARG A 177 1.75 -2.90 25.80
N PRO A 178 3.07 -3.13 25.91
CA PRO A 178 3.89 -3.50 24.76
C PRO A 178 3.62 -4.93 24.28
N ARG A 179 3.30 -5.84 25.22
CA ARG A 179 3.11 -7.28 24.97
C ARG A 179 1.73 -7.76 25.43
N GLY A 180 1.29 -8.87 24.85
CA GLY A 180 0.09 -9.61 25.27
C GLY A 180 -1.15 -9.37 24.41
N ASP A 181 -1.08 -8.47 23.44
CA ASP A 181 -2.20 -8.21 22.54
C ASP A 181 -2.53 -9.44 21.70
N ARG A 182 -3.78 -9.48 21.25
CA ARG A 182 -4.22 -10.47 20.27
C ARG A 182 -3.46 -10.29 18.95
N ARG A 183 -3.33 -9.05 18.47
CA ARG A 183 -2.64 -8.71 17.21
C ARG A 183 -1.15 -9.08 17.26
N SER A 184 -0.47 -8.80 18.38
CA SER A 184 0.95 -9.18 18.53
C SER A 184 1.16 -10.69 18.52
N ARG A 185 0.24 -11.46 19.14
CA ARG A 185 0.30 -12.92 19.13
C ARG A 185 0.00 -13.52 17.76
N GLU A 186 -0.88 -12.89 17.00
CA GLU A 186 -1.17 -13.29 15.62
C GLU A 186 0.04 -13.08 14.72
N PHE A 187 0.67 -11.90 14.78
CA PHE A 187 1.88 -11.61 14.02
C PHE A 187 3.03 -12.54 14.41
N ALA A 188 3.24 -12.81 15.70
CA ALA A 188 4.23 -13.76 16.18
C ALA A 188 4.05 -15.15 15.54
N ARG A 189 2.81 -15.69 15.53
CA ARG A 189 2.50 -17.00 14.93
C ARG A 189 2.64 -17.01 13.41
N LEU A 190 2.28 -15.92 12.75
CA LEU A 190 2.44 -15.78 11.30
C LEU A 190 3.93 -15.82 10.93
N MET A 191 4.77 -15.09 11.66
CA MET A 191 6.22 -15.08 11.45
C MET A 191 6.86 -16.43 11.81
N GLU A 192 6.43 -17.06 12.91
CA GLU A 192 6.88 -18.41 13.30
C GLU A 192 6.68 -19.42 12.16
N LYS A 193 5.47 -19.49 11.59
CA LYS A 193 5.18 -20.34 10.44
C LYS A 193 5.97 -19.96 9.19
N ALA A 194 6.17 -18.66 8.98
CA ALA A 194 6.94 -18.17 7.84
C ALA A 194 8.39 -18.68 7.92
N PHE A 195 9.05 -18.46 9.06
CA PHE A 195 10.42 -18.90 9.27
C PHE A 195 10.55 -20.42 9.39
N GLU A 196 9.54 -21.15 9.86
CA GLU A 196 9.53 -22.63 9.88
C GLU A 196 9.68 -23.24 8.49
N SER A 197 9.09 -22.61 7.47
CA SER A 197 9.23 -23.08 6.08
C SER A 197 10.53 -22.64 5.40
N ALA A 198 11.15 -21.56 5.90
CA ALA A 198 12.38 -21.00 5.34
C ALA A 198 13.65 -21.60 5.95
N ILE A 199 13.66 -21.85 7.26
CA ILE A 199 14.80 -22.41 8.00
C ILE A 199 14.87 -23.93 7.79
N LEU A 200 16.07 -24.45 7.62
CA LEU A 200 16.32 -25.89 7.52
C LEU A 200 16.35 -26.52 8.92
N THR A 201 15.17 -26.70 9.50
CA THR A 201 14.97 -27.17 10.88
C THR A 201 15.49 -28.59 11.15
N GLU A 202 15.68 -29.39 10.10
CA GLU A 202 16.21 -30.76 10.16
C GLU A 202 17.68 -30.83 10.61
N TYR A 203 18.45 -29.75 10.40
CA TYR A 203 19.85 -29.71 10.83
C TYR A 203 20.02 -29.51 12.34
N TYR A 204 18.98 -29.06 13.05
CA TYR A 204 19.04 -28.76 14.49
C TYR A 204 17.96 -29.53 15.28
N PRO A 205 18.06 -30.87 15.38
CA PRO A 205 17.14 -31.64 16.20
C PRO A 205 17.24 -31.23 17.68
N ARG A 206 16.12 -31.28 18.40
CA ARG A 206 16.02 -30.95 19.85
C ARG A 206 16.51 -29.55 20.23
N SER A 207 16.63 -28.65 19.27
CA SER A 207 17.08 -27.28 19.48
C SER A 207 15.92 -26.29 19.35
N GLN A 208 16.13 -25.09 19.86
CA GLN A 208 15.22 -23.96 19.76
C GLN A 208 15.98 -22.75 19.21
N ILE A 209 15.36 -22.05 18.27
CA ILE A 209 15.83 -20.75 17.76
C ILE A 209 14.80 -19.71 18.19
N ASP A 210 15.26 -18.72 18.94
CA ASP A 210 14.45 -17.63 19.46
C ASP A 210 14.66 -16.37 18.63
N ILE A 211 13.58 -15.82 18.08
CA ILE A 211 13.60 -14.60 17.26
C ILE A 211 12.76 -13.52 17.94
N PHE A 212 13.41 -12.43 18.33
CA PHE A 212 12.77 -11.31 19.01
C PHE A 212 12.66 -10.11 18.07
N PHE A 213 11.43 -9.64 17.86
CA PHE A 213 11.11 -8.44 17.10
C PHE A 213 10.65 -7.33 18.04
N GLU A 214 11.31 -6.18 17.98
CA GLU A 214 10.90 -4.96 18.65
C GLU A 214 10.63 -3.86 17.61
N LEU A 215 9.36 -3.47 17.47
CA LEU A 215 8.96 -2.36 16.62
C LEU A 215 9.14 -1.04 17.37
N LEU A 216 10.11 -0.23 16.95
CA LEU A 216 10.42 1.06 17.56
C LEU A 216 9.51 2.17 17.05
N GLN A 217 9.26 2.20 15.74
CA GLN A 217 8.42 3.21 15.09
C GLN A 217 7.50 2.53 14.08
N ALA A 218 6.21 2.85 14.16
CA ALA A 218 5.15 2.18 13.42
C ALA A 218 4.56 3.12 12.36
N ASP A 219 5.00 2.98 11.10
CA ASP A 219 4.45 3.74 9.96
C ASP A 219 3.94 2.82 8.84
N GLY A 220 3.01 1.92 9.19
CA GLY A 220 2.42 0.93 8.27
C GLY A 220 3.36 -0.22 7.87
N SER A 221 2.77 -1.24 7.24
CA SER A 221 3.47 -2.43 6.71
C SER A 221 4.36 -3.17 7.74
N HIS A 222 3.94 -3.17 9.01
CA HIS A 222 4.74 -3.71 10.13
C HIS A 222 5.14 -5.17 9.95
N LEU A 223 4.22 -6.01 9.46
CA LEU A 223 4.48 -7.43 9.27
C LEU A 223 5.59 -7.66 8.23
N ALA A 224 5.57 -6.91 7.13
CA ALA A 224 6.59 -7.01 6.09
C ALA A 224 7.96 -6.56 6.61
N ALA A 225 8.02 -5.41 7.31
CA ALA A 225 9.25 -4.91 7.90
C ALA A 225 9.85 -5.88 8.93
N CYS A 226 9.02 -6.52 9.76
CA CYS A 226 9.49 -7.50 10.74
C CYS A 226 10.06 -8.76 10.07
N VAL A 227 9.40 -9.28 9.04
CA VAL A 227 9.91 -10.45 8.30
C VAL A 227 11.27 -10.13 7.67
N ASN A 228 11.40 -8.97 7.01
CA ASN A 228 12.66 -8.54 6.40
C ASN A 228 13.79 -8.38 7.43
N ALA A 229 13.50 -7.77 8.59
CA ALA A 229 14.44 -7.66 9.69
C ALA A 229 14.88 -9.04 10.21
N GLY A 230 13.92 -9.96 10.41
CA GLY A 230 14.18 -11.32 10.87
C GLY A 230 15.07 -12.10 9.93
N THR A 231 14.85 -11.97 8.62
CA THR A 231 15.70 -12.60 7.61
C THR A 231 17.13 -12.10 7.66
N LEU A 232 17.35 -10.79 7.82
CA LEU A 232 18.70 -10.25 7.97
C LEU A 232 19.38 -10.73 9.26
N ALA A 233 18.64 -10.78 10.36
CA ALA A 233 19.19 -11.26 11.65
C ALA A 233 19.51 -12.76 11.63
N LEU A 234 18.71 -13.57 10.92
CA LEU A 234 18.98 -15.00 10.72
C LEU A 234 20.19 -15.23 9.81
N ALA A 235 20.35 -14.39 8.79
CA ALA A 235 21.53 -14.43 7.92
C ALA A 235 22.81 -14.04 8.69
N ASP A 236 22.74 -13.03 9.54
CA ASP A 236 23.83 -12.61 10.43
C ASP A 236 24.21 -13.71 11.44
N ALA A 237 23.21 -14.39 12.02
CA ALA A 237 23.41 -15.53 12.93
C ALA A 237 24.00 -16.78 12.24
N GLY A 238 24.12 -16.79 10.91
CA GLY A 238 24.61 -17.95 10.15
C GLY A 238 23.68 -19.15 10.19
N VAL A 239 22.37 -18.94 10.43
CA VAL A 239 21.39 -20.04 10.45
C VAL A 239 21.11 -20.49 9.00
N PRO A 240 21.25 -21.79 8.67
CA PRO A 240 20.98 -22.32 7.35
C PRO A 240 19.50 -22.18 6.99
N MET A 241 19.24 -21.41 5.95
CA MET A 241 17.93 -21.18 5.35
C MET A 241 17.93 -21.66 3.90
N ARG A 242 16.75 -22.02 3.38
CA ARG A 242 16.55 -22.34 1.95
C ARG A 242 16.85 -21.15 1.02
N GLY A 243 16.63 -19.94 1.54
CA GLY A 243 16.90 -18.67 0.87
C GLY A 243 16.43 -17.51 1.74
N LEU A 244 16.80 -16.29 1.36
CA LEU A 244 16.35 -15.09 2.08
C LEU A 244 14.83 -14.91 1.88
N VAL A 245 14.09 -14.68 2.97
CA VAL A 245 12.67 -14.34 2.89
C VAL A 245 12.53 -12.83 2.73
N ALA A 246 11.86 -12.40 1.68
CA ALA A 246 11.50 -11.00 1.50
C ALA A 246 9.98 -10.86 1.61
N ALA A 247 9.51 -9.79 2.24
CA ALA A 247 8.11 -9.48 2.39
C ALA A 247 7.80 -8.05 1.95
N ALA A 248 6.65 -7.89 1.30
CA ALA A 248 6.10 -6.60 0.91
C ALA A 248 4.58 -6.59 1.13
N SER A 249 4.07 -5.43 1.54
CA SER A 249 2.63 -5.17 1.64
C SER A 249 2.17 -4.36 0.43
N CYS A 250 0.95 -4.61 -0.04
CA CYS A 250 0.30 -3.86 -1.10
C CYS A 250 -1.16 -3.61 -0.73
N ALA A 251 -1.66 -2.42 -1.01
CA ALA A 251 -3.06 -2.08 -0.87
C ALA A 251 -3.70 -1.78 -2.22
N CYS A 252 -5.01 -1.97 -2.33
CA CYS A 252 -5.76 -1.60 -3.53
C CYS A 252 -6.53 -0.30 -3.28
N SER A 253 -6.18 0.76 -3.99
CA SER A 253 -6.92 2.03 -3.94
C SER A 253 -8.39 1.85 -4.36
N SER A 254 -9.25 2.82 -4.03
CA SER A 254 -10.66 2.85 -4.43
C SER A 254 -10.86 2.75 -5.94
N ASP A 255 -9.88 3.22 -6.72
CA ASP A 255 -9.90 3.20 -8.18
C ASP A 255 -9.38 1.88 -8.79
N GLY A 256 -9.09 0.89 -7.94
CA GLY A 256 -8.59 -0.42 -8.37
C GLY A 256 -7.09 -0.45 -8.66
N VAL A 257 -6.36 0.64 -8.38
CA VAL A 257 -4.91 0.74 -8.58
C VAL A 257 -4.15 0.13 -7.40
N PRO A 258 -3.26 -0.84 -7.62
CA PRO A 258 -2.45 -1.41 -6.56
C PRO A 258 -1.33 -0.46 -6.15
N CYS A 259 -1.30 -0.11 -4.87
CA CYS A 259 -0.29 0.70 -4.22
C CYS A 259 0.63 -0.20 -3.38
N VAL A 260 1.93 -0.15 -3.64
CA VAL A 260 2.95 -0.93 -2.94
C VAL A 260 3.41 -0.17 -1.70
N ASP A 261 3.66 -0.89 -0.61
CA ASP A 261 4.20 -0.38 0.65
C ASP A 261 3.35 0.76 1.25
N VAL A 262 2.39 0.35 2.07
CA VAL A 262 1.34 1.19 2.64
C VAL A 262 1.88 1.89 3.89
N CYS A 263 1.65 3.20 3.99
CA CYS A 263 2.00 3.99 5.18
C CYS A 263 0.86 3.99 6.22
N SER A 264 1.13 4.44 7.45
CA SER A 264 0.11 4.43 8.52
C SER A 264 -1.13 5.28 8.18
N ARG A 265 -0.93 6.40 7.47
CA ARG A 265 -2.02 7.29 7.01
C ARG A 265 -2.97 6.57 6.06
N GLU A 266 -2.43 5.74 5.18
CA GLU A 266 -3.23 4.96 4.24
C GLU A 266 -3.92 3.77 4.94
N GLU A 267 -3.23 3.08 5.85
CA GLU A 267 -3.84 2.00 6.64
C GLU A 267 -5.08 2.47 7.43
N THR A 268 -5.08 3.71 7.89
CA THR A 268 -6.21 4.33 8.62
C THR A 268 -7.48 4.37 7.76
N SER A 269 -7.35 4.48 6.44
CA SER A 269 -8.50 4.57 5.52
C SER A 269 -9.18 3.23 5.19
N LEU A 270 -8.88 2.17 5.96
CA LEU A 270 -9.52 0.83 5.87
C LEU A 270 -9.47 0.21 4.47
N ILE A 271 -8.37 0.44 3.76
CA ILE A 271 -8.15 -0.06 2.41
C ILE A 271 -7.89 -1.58 2.47
N PRO A 272 -8.35 -2.38 1.50
CA PRO A 272 -7.88 -3.76 1.34
C PRO A 272 -6.37 -3.84 1.13
N ARG A 273 -5.70 -4.56 2.03
CA ARG A 273 -4.24 -4.75 2.04
C ARG A 273 -3.91 -6.23 2.03
N ILE A 274 -2.98 -6.62 1.17
CA ILE A 274 -2.35 -7.93 1.17
C ILE A 274 -0.88 -7.81 1.55
N THR A 275 -0.37 -8.71 2.38
CA THR A 275 1.06 -8.83 2.68
C THR A 275 1.51 -10.20 2.24
N ILE A 276 2.59 -10.25 1.46
CA ILE A 276 3.13 -11.48 0.89
C ILE A 276 4.59 -11.57 1.25
N ALA A 277 5.03 -12.78 1.62
CA ALA A 277 6.43 -13.12 1.78
C ALA A 277 6.81 -14.27 0.83
N THR A 278 7.97 -14.15 0.18
CA THR A 278 8.51 -15.16 -0.73
C THR A 278 9.98 -15.43 -0.42
N ILE A 279 10.45 -16.63 -0.75
CA ILE A 279 11.86 -17.04 -0.60
C ILE A 279 12.65 -16.67 -1.86
N SER A 280 13.92 -16.30 -1.71
CA SER A 280 14.88 -16.15 -2.83
C SER A 280 14.82 -17.32 -3.79
N GLY A 281 14.86 -17.05 -5.09
CA GLY A 281 14.99 -18.09 -6.12
C GLY A 281 13.77 -19.02 -6.27
N GLN A 282 12.72 -18.87 -5.46
CA GLN A 282 11.52 -19.69 -5.52
C GLN A 282 10.28 -18.83 -5.75
N LYS A 283 9.32 -19.35 -6.54
CA LYS A 283 8.01 -18.70 -6.74
C LYS A 283 7.02 -19.03 -5.62
N GLU A 284 7.50 -19.66 -4.56
CA GLU A 284 6.70 -20.14 -3.45
C GLU A 284 6.38 -18.98 -2.49
N ILE A 285 5.12 -18.91 -2.09
CA ILE A 285 4.65 -17.90 -1.15
C ILE A 285 4.60 -18.55 0.23
N VAL A 286 5.42 -18.03 1.13
CA VAL A 286 5.56 -18.53 2.50
C VAL A 286 4.44 -18.02 3.39
N LEU A 287 4.12 -16.73 3.24
CA LEU A 287 3.13 -16.05 4.06
C LEU A 287 2.25 -15.20 3.16
N THR A 288 0.96 -15.23 3.42
CA THR A 288 0.00 -14.30 2.85
C THR A 288 -1.01 -13.91 3.91
N GLU A 289 -1.18 -12.60 4.10
CA GLU A 289 -2.21 -12.02 4.96
C GLU A 289 -3.03 -11.05 4.14
N LEU A 290 -4.34 -11.25 4.05
CA LEU A 290 -5.28 -10.30 3.46
C LEU A 290 -6.12 -9.67 4.56
N GLN A 291 -6.10 -8.34 4.63
CA GLN A 291 -6.94 -7.55 5.52
C GLN A 291 -7.95 -6.73 4.72
N ASN A 292 -9.14 -6.58 5.28
CA ASN A 292 -10.31 -5.91 4.70
C ASN A 292 -10.88 -6.60 3.44
N ARG A 293 -12.04 -6.11 3.00
CA ARG A 293 -12.81 -6.72 1.91
C ARG A 293 -12.22 -6.31 0.56
N LEU A 294 -11.84 -7.30 -0.24
CA LEU A 294 -11.34 -7.12 -1.60
C LEU A 294 -12.28 -7.83 -2.60
N HIS A 295 -12.60 -7.17 -3.71
CA HIS A 295 -13.30 -7.82 -4.81
C HIS A 295 -12.36 -8.74 -5.60
N LYS A 296 -12.84 -9.93 -5.98
CA LYS A 296 -12.05 -10.99 -6.65
C LYS A 296 -11.28 -10.49 -7.88
N ASN A 297 -11.87 -9.59 -8.66
CA ASN A 297 -11.26 -9.08 -9.90
C ASN A 297 -9.94 -8.33 -9.68
N HIS A 298 -9.76 -7.70 -8.52
CA HIS A 298 -8.55 -6.94 -8.20
C HIS A 298 -7.46 -7.79 -7.53
N LEU A 299 -7.79 -9.03 -7.12
CA LEU A 299 -6.86 -9.90 -6.40
C LEU A 299 -5.64 -10.30 -7.24
N SER A 300 -5.83 -10.63 -8.51
CA SER A 300 -4.73 -11.01 -9.41
C SER A 300 -3.75 -9.85 -9.61
N SER A 301 -4.27 -8.67 -9.93
CA SER A 301 -3.46 -7.46 -10.13
C SER A 301 -2.70 -7.08 -8.85
N LEU A 302 -3.35 -7.16 -7.70
CA LEU A 302 -2.71 -6.86 -6.41
C LEU A 302 -1.62 -7.88 -6.05
N LEU A 303 -1.86 -9.16 -6.28
CA LEU A 303 -0.89 -10.23 -6.04
C LEU A 303 0.34 -10.09 -6.94
N GLU A 304 0.14 -9.75 -8.22
CA GLU A 304 1.24 -9.51 -9.15
C GLU A 304 2.07 -8.28 -8.77
N ALA A 305 1.42 -7.19 -8.37
CA ALA A 305 2.12 -6.00 -7.88
C ALA A 305 2.94 -6.30 -6.62
N ALA A 306 2.37 -7.06 -5.68
CA ALA A 306 3.06 -7.48 -4.48
C ALA A 306 4.26 -8.38 -4.77
N LYS A 307 4.13 -9.34 -5.69
CA LYS A 307 5.27 -10.19 -6.10
C LYS A 307 6.41 -9.37 -6.69
N LYS A 308 6.11 -8.39 -7.55
CA LYS A 308 7.13 -7.47 -8.11
C LYS A 308 7.80 -6.63 -7.03
N ALA A 309 7.02 -6.16 -6.06
CA ALA A 309 7.56 -5.43 -4.91
C ALA A 309 8.50 -6.31 -4.08
N THR A 310 8.08 -7.55 -3.79
CA THR A 310 8.91 -8.49 -3.04
C THR A 310 10.21 -8.82 -3.76
N THR A 311 10.21 -8.95 -5.09
CA THR A 311 11.47 -9.15 -5.85
C THR A 311 12.42 -7.95 -5.75
N TYR A 312 11.90 -6.72 -5.66
CA TYR A 312 12.73 -5.55 -5.43
C TYR A 312 13.34 -5.56 -4.03
N VAL A 313 12.51 -5.78 -2.99
CA VAL A 313 12.99 -5.92 -1.61
C VAL A 313 14.05 -7.03 -1.51
N HIS A 314 13.86 -8.11 -2.26
CA HIS A 314 14.79 -9.22 -2.32
C HIS A 314 16.18 -8.79 -2.77
N SER A 315 16.28 -8.05 -3.88
CA SER A 315 17.57 -7.54 -4.37
C SER A 315 18.25 -6.61 -3.36
N CYS A 316 17.47 -5.82 -2.61
CA CYS A 316 18.02 -4.97 -1.53
C CYS A 316 18.59 -5.82 -0.38
N LEU A 317 17.89 -6.90 0.01
CA LEU A 317 18.36 -7.80 1.08
C LEU A 317 19.60 -8.61 0.66
N GLU A 318 19.68 -9.05 -0.59
CA GLU A 318 20.86 -9.73 -1.12
C GLU A 318 22.08 -8.80 -1.14
N ALA A 319 21.91 -7.56 -1.59
CA ALA A 319 22.96 -6.53 -1.54
C ALA A 319 23.39 -6.22 -0.09
N ALA A 320 22.44 -6.17 0.84
CA ALA A 320 22.69 -5.99 2.26
C ALA A 320 23.60 -7.07 2.84
N VAL A 321 23.23 -8.34 2.62
CA VAL A 321 23.98 -9.47 3.14
C VAL A 321 25.36 -9.54 2.48
N THR A 322 25.45 -9.28 1.18
CA THR A 322 26.72 -9.31 0.43
C THR A 322 27.67 -8.23 0.93
N SER A 323 27.19 -6.98 1.11
CA SER A 323 28.01 -5.89 1.65
C SER A 323 28.50 -6.18 3.07
N HIS A 324 27.65 -6.74 3.93
CA HIS A 324 28.04 -7.16 5.26
C HIS A 324 29.11 -8.26 5.25
N ILE A 325 28.97 -9.26 4.38
CA ILE A 325 29.97 -10.33 4.22
C ILE A 325 31.30 -9.77 3.73
N VAL A 326 31.30 -8.84 2.76
CA VAL A 326 32.51 -8.18 2.25
C VAL A 326 33.22 -7.43 3.39
N HIS A 327 32.48 -6.66 4.18
CA HIS A 327 33.01 -5.95 5.34
C HIS A 327 33.54 -6.91 6.41
N ALA A 328 32.84 -8.02 6.68
CA ALA A 328 33.25 -9.02 7.67
C ALA A 328 34.51 -9.81 7.25
N ILE A 329 34.68 -10.09 5.94
CA ILE A 329 35.85 -10.79 5.39
C ILE A 329 37.04 -9.82 5.19
N GLY A 330 36.81 -8.51 5.17
CA GLY A 330 37.84 -7.50 4.97
C GLY A 330 38.34 -7.41 3.52
N LEU A 331 37.50 -7.78 2.55
CA LEU A 331 37.78 -7.54 1.14
C LEU A 331 37.59 -6.05 0.83
N PRO A 332 38.45 -5.43 -0.01
CA PRO A 332 38.24 -4.05 -0.41
C PRO A 332 36.92 -3.93 -1.16
N SER A 333 36.02 -3.09 -0.63
CA SER A 333 34.79 -2.72 -1.32
C SER A 333 35.13 -1.76 -2.45
N ASP A 334 34.86 -2.15 -3.70
CA ASP A 334 34.98 -1.27 -4.89
C ASP A 334 33.88 -0.18 -4.95
N ALA A 335 33.25 0.15 -3.82
CA ALA A 335 32.18 1.14 -3.73
C ALA A 335 32.64 2.33 -2.88
N ASN A 336 32.71 3.49 -3.52
CA ASN A 336 32.84 4.78 -2.86
C ASN A 336 31.57 5.04 -2.03
N ASP A 337 31.59 4.67 -0.75
CA ASP A 337 30.60 5.13 0.20
C ASP A 337 31.11 6.43 0.81
N ASP A 338 30.62 7.54 0.26
CA ASP A 338 30.56 8.82 0.94
C ASP A 338 29.73 8.64 2.23
N ASP A 339 30.41 8.32 3.33
CA ASP A 339 29.88 8.44 4.69
C ASP A 339 29.65 9.93 5.01
N GLY A 340 28.61 10.49 4.41
CA GLY A 340 28.06 11.82 4.70
C GLY A 340 27.10 11.77 5.88
N LEU A 341 27.62 11.46 7.07
CA LEU A 341 26.97 11.80 8.34
C LEU A 341 27.44 13.19 8.77
N LEU A 342 26.62 14.21 8.52
CA LEU A 342 26.50 15.43 9.33
C LEU A 342 25.11 16.08 9.14
#